data_AF-A0A3D4M4G6-F1
#
_entry.id   AF-A0A3D4M4G6-F1
#
_cell.length_a   1.000
_cell.length_b   1.000
_cell.length_c   1.000
_cell.angle_alpha   90.00
_cell.angle_beta   90.00
_cell.angle_gamma   90.00
#
_symmetry.space_group_name_H-M   'P 1'
#
loop_
_entity.id
_entity.type
_entity.pdbx_description
1 polymer ?
#
loop_
_entity_poly.entity_id
_entity_poly.type
_entity_poly.pdbx_seq_one_letter_code
_entity_poly.pdbx_strand_id
1 'polypeptide(L)'
;MRTNLVGATGNFMDETYAEFLVRYFGFGSGFYSELNRKYPEIFEHLEFYTVQSSPESSFALYDKGEKSFAIQLDPFCEDICIWYFSEQREFGHWHEDPGKEALAYLKVHFL
;
A
#
# COMPACT_ATOMS: atom_id res chain seq x y z
N MET A 1 2.63 -15.90 1.81
CA MET A 1 3.43 -15.43 2.96
C MET A 1 3.68 -13.95 2.71
N ARG A 2 3.29 -13.06 3.63
CA ARG A 2 3.29 -11.60 3.44
C ARG A 2 4.62 -11.08 2.87
N THR A 3 5.74 -11.67 3.29
CA THR A 3 7.11 -11.43 2.79
C THR A 3 7.32 -11.52 1.29
N ASN A 4 6.52 -12.29 0.55
CA ASN A 4 6.70 -12.45 -0.89
C ASN A 4 6.04 -11.32 -1.69
N LEU A 5 5.27 -10.45 -1.04
CA LEU A 5 4.53 -9.37 -1.67
C LEU A 5 4.94 -8.00 -1.12
N VAL A 6 5.99 -7.92 -0.30
CA VAL A 6 6.53 -6.66 0.20
C VAL A 6 8.03 -6.79 0.34
N GLY A 7 8.79 -5.78 -0.11
CA GLY A 7 10.25 -5.75 0.00
C GLY A 7 10.78 -5.59 1.43
N ALA A 8 9.89 -5.56 2.43
CA ALA A 8 10.24 -5.39 3.83
C ALA A 8 10.55 -6.74 4.51
N THR A 9 11.54 -6.74 5.40
CA THR A 9 11.92 -7.90 6.21
C THR A 9 11.67 -7.66 7.69
N GLY A 10 11.44 -8.72 8.46
CA GLY A 10 11.29 -8.64 9.91
C GLY A 10 9.88 -8.97 10.40
N ASN A 11 9.54 -8.43 11.57
CA ASN A 11 8.27 -8.73 12.24
C ASN A 11 7.16 -7.83 11.70
N PHE A 12 6.13 -8.47 11.14
CA PHE A 12 4.89 -7.85 10.70
C PHE A 12 3.94 -7.77 11.88
N MET A 13 3.41 -6.58 12.14
CA MET A 13 2.45 -6.34 13.21
C MET A 13 1.17 -5.82 12.58
N ASP A 14 0.09 -6.60 12.69
CA ASP A 14 -1.21 -6.21 12.17
C ASP A 14 -1.66 -4.88 12.81
N GLU A 15 -2.27 -4.00 12.02
CA GLU A 15 -2.93 -2.79 12.49
C GLU A 15 -4.30 -2.66 11.82
N THR A 16 -5.20 -1.93 12.45
CA THR A 16 -6.46 -1.52 11.83
C THR A 16 -6.26 -0.25 11.00
N TYR A 17 -7.16 0.02 10.06
CA TYR A 17 -7.14 1.29 9.34
C TYR A 17 -7.24 2.51 10.27
N ALA A 18 -7.96 2.39 11.40
CA ALA A 18 -8.04 3.45 12.40
C ALA A 18 -6.69 3.70 13.10
N GLU A 19 -5.94 2.66 13.45
CA GLU A 19 -4.59 2.77 14.01
C GLU A 19 -3.61 3.36 12.99
N PHE A 20 -3.69 2.92 11.73
CA PHE A 20 -2.95 3.51 10.62
C PHE A 20 -3.21 5.03 10.52
N LEU A 21 -4.47 5.48 10.54
CA LEU A 21 -4.81 6.91 10.42
C LEU A 21 -4.25 7.77 11.56
N VAL A 22 -4.13 7.20 12.76
CA VAL A 22 -3.53 7.90 13.90
C VAL A 22 -2.01 7.97 13.77
N ARG A 23 -1.40 6.89 13.27
CA ARG A 23 0.06 6.73 13.21
C ARG A 23 0.68 7.45 11.99
N TYR A 24 0.05 7.33 10.83
CA TYR A 24 0.64 7.69 9.55
C TYR A 24 0.07 9.01 9.01
N PHE A 25 0.94 10.00 8.89
CA PHE A 25 0.62 11.33 8.36
C PHE A 25 1.58 11.76 7.23
N GLY A 26 2.34 10.81 6.67
CA GLY A 26 3.35 11.07 5.65
C GLY A 26 2.80 11.15 4.22
N PHE A 27 3.72 11.05 3.26
CA PHE A 27 3.41 11.07 1.84
C PHE A 27 2.37 9.99 1.48
N GLY A 28 1.42 10.32 0.60
CA GLY A 28 0.36 9.39 0.20
C GLY A 28 -0.66 9.05 1.29
N SER A 29 -0.71 9.76 2.42
CA SER A 29 -1.67 9.49 3.53
C SER A 29 -3.14 9.48 3.10
N GLY A 30 -3.50 10.24 2.05
CA GLY A 30 -4.85 10.23 1.46
C GLY A 30 -5.15 9.05 0.53
N PHE A 31 -4.15 8.24 0.17
CA PHE A 31 -4.26 7.20 -0.85
C PHE A 31 -5.34 6.16 -0.52
N TYR A 32 -5.35 5.65 0.71
CA TYR A 32 -6.33 4.66 1.14
C TYR A 32 -7.76 5.20 1.20
N SER A 33 -7.92 6.48 1.55
CA SER A 33 -9.24 7.14 1.51
C SER A 33 -9.76 7.25 0.07
N GLU A 34 -8.89 7.62 -0.86
CA GLU A 34 -9.22 7.66 -2.29
C GLU A 34 -9.48 6.27 -2.88
N LEU A 35 -8.72 5.26 -2.45
CA LEU A 35 -8.93 3.85 -2.81
C LEU A 35 -10.30 3.37 -2.34
N ASN A 36 -10.65 3.61 -1.07
CA ASN A 36 -11.98 3.29 -0.53
C ASN A 36 -13.11 3.99 -1.30
N ARG A 37 -12.91 5.26 -1.64
CA ARG A 37 -13.92 6.04 -2.39
C ARG A 37 -14.16 5.51 -3.80
N LYS A 38 -13.13 4.99 -4.48
CA LYS A 38 -13.21 4.56 -5.88
C LYS A 38 -13.46 3.06 -6.05
N TYR A 39 -12.87 2.23 -5.17
CA TYR A 39 -12.87 0.77 -5.22
C TYR A 39 -13.09 0.20 -3.80
N PRO A 40 -14.25 0.46 -3.17
CA PRO A 40 -14.53 0.04 -1.79
C PRO A 40 -14.39 -1.47 -1.59
N GLU A 41 -14.74 -2.28 -2.59
CA GLU A 41 -14.64 -3.74 -2.57
C GLU A 41 -13.20 -4.25 -2.41
N ILE A 42 -12.22 -3.44 -2.82
CA ILE A 42 -10.80 -3.74 -2.63
C ILE A 42 -10.35 -3.31 -1.26
N PHE A 43 -10.73 -2.09 -0.88
CA PHE A 43 -10.41 -1.53 0.41
C PHE A 43 -10.90 -2.39 1.58
N GLU A 44 -12.13 -2.92 1.49
CA GLU A 44 -12.72 -3.82 2.49
C GLU A 44 -11.95 -5.13 2.69
N HIS A 45 -11.09 -5.49 1.74
CA HIS A 45 -10.25 -6.69 1.79
C HIS A 45 -8.78 -6.39 2.09
N LEU A 46 -8.42 -5.14 2.37
CA LEU A 46 -7.07 -4.80 2.77
C LEU A 46 -6.80 -5.20 4.22
N GLU A 47 -5.72 -5.96 4.41
CA GLU A 47 -5.11 -6.21 5.71
C GLU A 47 -4.00 -5.19 5.93
N PHE A 48 -4.14 -4.31 6.93
CA PHE A 48 -3.13 -3.30 7.26
C PHE A 48 -2.12 -3.84 8.26
N TYR A 49 -0.87 -3.42 8.11
CA TYR A 49 0.20 -3.80 9.02
C TYR A 49 1.36 -2.80 9.01
N THR A 50 2.16 -2.89 10.06
CA THR A 50 3.46 -2.25 10.17
C THR A 50 4.57 -3.28 10.11
N VAL A 51 5.78 -2.84 9.76
CA VAL A 51 6.97 -3.68 9.80
C VAL A 51 7.98 -3.04 10.72
N GLN A 52 8.52 -3.81 11.67
CA GLN A 52 9.46 -3.30 12.68
C GLN A 52 10.71 -2.65 12.06
N SER A 53 11.13 -3.07 10.88
CA SER A 53 12.29 -2.54 10.16
C SER A 53 12.02 -1.21 9.43
N SER A 54 10.74 -0.87 9.20
CA SER A 54 10.31 0.41 8.61
C SER A 54 9.01 0.88 9.30
N PRO A 55 9.11 1.28 10.59
CA PRO A 55 7.94 1.64 11.40
C PRO A 55 7.23 2.92 10.93
N GLU A 56 7.93 3.77 10.19
CA GLU A 56 7.39 4.97 9.54
C GLU A 56 6.48 4.65 8.34
N SER A 57 6.75 3.55 7.64
CA SER A 57 5.99 3.17 6.45
C SER A 57 4.62 2.62 6.85
N SER A 58 3.70 2.64 5.90
CA SER A 58 2.45 1.88 6.01
C SER A 58 2.44 0.78 4.98
N PHE A 59 1.87 -0.36 5.36
CA PHE A 59 1.67 -1.46 4.44
C PHE A 59 0.22 -1.95 4.51
N ALA A 60 -0.31 -2.35 3.36
CA ALA A 60 -1.57 -3.06 3.26
C ALA A 60 -1.46 -4.20 2.25
N LEU A 61 -2.12 -5.32 2.52
CA LEU A 61 -2.15 -6.49 1.63
C LEU A 61 -3.57 -6.74 1.15
N TYR A 62 -3.73 -6.90 -0.16
CA TYR A 62 -4.90 -7.51 -0.77
C TYR A 62 -4.53 -8.92 -1.22
N ASP A 63 -5.20 -9.95 -0.68
CA ASP A 63 -4.97 -11.34 -1.07
C ASP A 63 -6.24 -12.02 -1.61
N LYS A 64 -6.26 -12.26 -2.92
CA LYS A 64 -7.32 -12.99 -3.64
C LYS A 64 -6.75 -13.96 -4.68
N GLY A 65 -5.60 -14.57 -4.39
CA GLY A 65 -4.94 -15.52 -5.28
C GLY A 65 -4.13 -14.84 -6.39
N GLU A 66 -4.56 -14.94 -7.65
CA GLU A 66 -3.78 -14.44 -8.80
C GLU A 66 -3.71 -12.90 -8.88
N LYS A 67 -4.60 -12.21 -8.17
CA LYS A 67 -4.68 -10.74 -8.12
C LYS A 67 -4.13 -10.15 -6.82
N SER A 68 -3.29 -10.88 -6.10
CA SER A 68 -2.75 -10.41 -4.83
C SER A 68 -1.66 -9.36 -5.02
N PHE A 69 -1.74 -8.28 -4.26
CA PHE A 69 -0.77 -7.19 -4.27
C PHE A 69 -0.64 -6.57 -2.88
N ALA A 70 0.49 -5.93 -2.61
CA ALA A 70 0.63 -5.09 -1.44
C ALA A 70 0.85 -3.63 -1.82
N ILE A 71 0.41 -2.75 -0.94
CA ILE A 71 0.64 -1.32 -1.01
C ILE A 71 1.64 -0.99 0.09
N GLN A 72 2.68 -0.23 -0.24
CA GLN A 72 3.53 0.44 0.72
C GLN A 72 3.41 1.95 0.51
N LEU A 73 3.23 2.69 1.60
CA LEU A 73 3.43 4.13 1.61
C LEU A 73 4.75 4.41 2.33
N ASP A 74 5.75 4.86 1.58
CA ASP A 74 7.06 5.23 2.11
C ASP A 74 7.15 6.76 2.24
N PRO A 75 7.11 7.29 3.48
CA PRO A 75 7.10 8.74 3.69
C PRO A 75 8.48 9.39 3.51
N PHE A 76 9.57 8.62 3.49
CA PHE A 76 10.93 9.16 3.34
C PHE A 76 11.37 9.20 1.89
N CYS A 77 11.02 8.18 1.11
CA CYS A 77 11.23 8.18 -0.33
C CYS A 77 10.17 9.00 -1.07
N GLU A 78 9.05 9.32 -0.39
CA GLU A 78 7.86 9.93 -0.98
C GLU A 78 7.28 9.09 -2.12
N ASP A 79 7.13 7.79 -1.83
CA ASP A 79 6.70 6.78 -2.80
C ASP A 79 5.45 6.02 -2.35
N ILE A 80 4.56 5.77 -3.30
CA ILE A 80 3.53 4.73 -3.20
C ILE A 80 4.03 3.54 -4.00
N CYS A 81 4.33 2.42 -3.32
CA CYS A 81 4.80 1.21 -3.98
C CYS A 81 3.67 0.19 -4.06
N ILE A 82 3.41 -0.33 -5.26
CA ILE A 82 2.53 -1.46 -5.51
C ILE A 82 3.39 -2.67 -5.81
N TRP A 83 3.36 -3.63 -4.89
CA TRP A 83 4.14 -4.85 -4.95
C TRP A 83 3.27 -6.01 -5.43
N TYR A 84 3.78 -6.83 -6.34
CA TYR A 84 3.10 -8.04 -6.79
C TYR A 84 4.13 -9.10 -7.19
N PHE A 85 4.05 -10.28 -6.57
CA PHE A 85 5.06 -11.34 -6.70
C PHE A 85 6.49 -10.79 -6.53
N SER A 86 7.35 -10.95 -7.54
CA SER A 86 8.74 -10.49 -7.55
C SER A 86 8.93 -9.09 -8.14
N GLU A 87 7.85 -8.37 -8.41
CA GLU A 87 7.87 -7.08 -9.10
C GLU A 87 7.30 -5.97 -8.19
N GLN A 88 7.78 -4.76 -8.41
CA GLN A 88 7.31 -3.56 -7.74
C GLN A 88 7.09 -2.44 -8.75
N ARG A 89 6.07 -1.62 -8.50
CA ARG A 89 5.85 -0.39 -9.24
C ARG A 89 5.76 0.78 -8.26
N GLU A 90 6.58 1.78 -8.47
CA GLU A 90 6.67 2.97 -7.62
C GLU A 90 6.02 4.17 -8.27
N PHE A 91 5.35 4.96 -7.44
CA PHE A 91 4.71 6.21 -7.82
C PHE A 91 5.06 7.27 -6.79
N GLY A 92 6.07 8.08 -7.11
CA GLY A 92 6.57 9.12 -6.22
C GLY A 92 6.48 10.52 -6.80
N HIS A 93 7.22 11.45 -6.18
CA HIS A 93 7.24 12.89 -6.49
C HIS A 93 7.54 13.25 -7.96
N TRP A 94 8.02 12.30 -8.77
CA TRP A 94 8.25 12.48 -10.21
C TRP A 94 6.97 12.40 -11.06
N HIS A 95 5.83 12.06 -10.46
CA HIS A 95 4.50 12.18 -11.06
C HIS A 95 3.79 13.47 -10.59
N GLU A 96 2.96 14.04 -11.47
CA GLU A 96 2.11 15.20 -11.11
C GLU A 96 1.09 14.86 -10.02
N ASP A 97 0.51 13.66 -10.08
CA ASP A 97 -0.40 13.12 -9.07
C ASP A 97 -0.08 11.63 -8.84
N PRO A 98 0.86 11.31 -7.94
CA PRO A 98 1.35 9.95 -7.71
C PRO A 98 0.24 9.00 -7.24
N GLY A 99 -0.68 9.51 -6.40
CA GLY A 99 -1.83 8.74 -5.92
C GLY A 99 -2.79 8.37 -7.03
N LYS A 100 -3.08 9.29 -7.95
CA LYS A 100 -3.94 9.01 -9.11
C LYS A 100 -3.31 8.00 -10.06
N GLU A 101 -2.01 8.10 -10.32
CA GLU A 101 -1.28 7.13 -11.17
C GLU A 101 -1.27 5.74 -10.55
N ALA A 102 -1.00 5.63 -9.24
CA ALA A 102 -1.06 4.36 -8.52
C ALA A 102 -2.47 3.73 -8.55
N LEU A 103 -3.53 4.53 -8.37
CA LEU A 103 -4.92 4.06 -8.48
C LEU A 103 -5.27 3.60 -9.91
N ALA A 104 -4.75 4.29 -10.92
CA ALA A 104 -4.94 3.89 -12.32
C ALA A 104 -4.23 2.56 -12.61
N TYR A 105 -3.03 2.37 -12.05
CA TYR A 105 -2.29 1.11 -12.17
C TYR A 105 -3.04 -0.06 -11.52
N LEU A 106 -3.51 0.10 -10.28
CA LEU A 106 -4.32 -0.92 -9.61
C LEU A 106 -5.53 -1.32 -10.46
N LYS A 107 -6.22 -0.33 -11.04
CA LYS A 107 -7.37 -0.56 -11.92
C LYS A 107 -7.03 -1.40 -13.15
N VAL A 108 -5.88 -1.16 -13.79
CA VAL A 108 -5.54 -1.84 -15.05
C VAL A 108 -5.02 -3.26 -14.80
N HIS A 109 -4.31 -3.48 -13.69
CA HIS A 109 -3.55 -4.70 -13.47
C HIS A 109 -4.18 -5.67 -12.47
N PHE A 110 -5.02 -5.19 -11.55
CA PHE A 110 -5.58 -6.02 -10.47
C PHE A 110 -7.10 -5.99 -10.41
N LEU A 111 -7.78 -5.00 -11.01
CA LEU A 111 -9.25 -4.87 -11.02
C LEU A 111 -9.83 -5.30 -12.38
#